data_AF-A0A173ZK65-F1
#
_entry.id   AF-A0A173ZK65-F1
#
_cell.length_a   1.000
_cell.length_b   1.000
_cell.length_c   1.000
_cell.angle_alpha   90.00
_cell.angle_beta   90.00
_cell.angle_gamma   90.00
#
_symmetry.space_group_name_H-M   'P 1'
#
loop_
_entity.id
_entity.type
_entity.pdbx_description
1 polymer ?
#
loop_
_entity_poly.entity_id
_entity_poly.type
_entity_poly.pdbx_seq_one_letter_code
_entity_poly.pdbx_strand_id
1 'polypeptide(L)'
;MSDPSKPKDEKEQEPRSPDLRFVALSKIKPLPGTYVKDEPRKDYSGLIADIKKNGLQKPVILRKSEKEDEFQLVDGFHRCKALEQAGMLEVRADVYEMSLAQASEYRKGHRDKPLMPVPGKLVPYPPEEPAKADKAPEAPAVGDEELPENLKIPLTKEGQPETVTTMKVANIRPFEGHPFAVRDNKDMWDLVDSIKKFGVLEPVMVIPHKDGGYEMVSGHRRMRACQLAGIENIPVIVRNLDRDEAIISMVDSNLKREEISPMEKARAYQMKTDAMKRKMGRRTKEEIAQDEALGIKRMNADEELAQQMGESPATIQRYKTLNKLVPELQDLVDEGKIPVNTGADIAQMKPKEQKVLADAIQKEAKVPSGTKAKELKKESQAGSLTTEKIVQAVAPTKREEMPPLKVTMLEEDLRPFFPDKRTTIPDVKQGILEGLKLRQTVMERQKAKAAAGKTVKKAETPTR
;
A
#
# COMPACT_ATOMS: atom_id res chain seq x y z
N MET A 1 -13.96 55.18 2.58
CA MET A 1 -13.39 54.55 1.37
C MET A 1 -12.67 53.29 1.84
N SER A 2 -13.31 52.12 1.76
CA SER A 2 -13.39 51.20 0.60
C SER A 2 -12.29 50.12 0.68
N ASP A 3 -12.67 48.96 1.25
CA ASP A 3 -12.35 47.53 0.97
C ASP A 3 -10.94 47.07 0.51
N PRO A 4 -10.52 45.78 0.67
CA PRO A 4 -11.35 44.56 0.69
C PRO A 4 -10.96 43.44 1.67
N SER A 5 -11.91 42.66 2.19
CA SER A 5 -11.70 41.22 2.43
C SER A 5 -13.01 40.45 2.63
N LYS A 6 -13.27 39.61 1.64
CA LYS A 6 -14.37 38.67 1.48
C LYS A 6 -14.07 37.40 2.29
N PRO A 7 -14.94 36.93 3.22
CA PRO A 7 -14.78 35.61 3.81
C PRO A 7 -15.23 34.53 2.81
N LYS A 8 -14.44 33.45 2.73
CA LYS A 8 -14.69 32.26 1.93
C LYS A 8 -15.87 31.46 2.49
N ASP A 9 -16.63 30.86 1.58
CA ASP A 9 -17.65 29.85 1.83
C ASP A 9 -17.16 28.74 2.78
N GLU A 10 -17.72 28.69 3.99
CA GLU A 10 -17.73 27.50 4.83
C GLU A 10 -18.88 26.61 4.34
N LYS A 11 -18.54 25.54 3.60
CA LYS A 11 -19.44 24.40 3.43
C LYS A 11 -19.53 23.68 4.77
N GLU A 12 -20.62 23.88 5.48
CA GLU A 12 -21.07 23.01 6.58
C GLU A 12 -21.03 21.55 6.11
N GLN A 13 -20.05 20.79 6.61
CA GLN A 13 -20.07 19.33 6.56
C GLN A 13 -20.93 18.86 7.74
N GLU A 14 -22.06 18.23 7.42
CA GLU A 14 -22.84 17.45 8.40
C GLU A 14 -21.93 16.47 9.17
N PRO A 15 -22.14 16.28 10.48
CA PRO A 15 -21.34 15.37 11.27
C PRO A 15 -21.57 13.94 10.79
N ARG A 16 -20.50 13.29 10.30
CA ARG A 16 -20.48 11.85 10.01
C ARG A 16 -20.74 11.08 11.30
N SER A 17 -21.93 10.50 11.43
CA SER A 17 -22.30 9.60 12.52
C SER A 17 -21.45 8.32 12.50
N PRO A 18 -20.85 7.92 13.63
CA PRO A 18 -20.23 6.61 13.81
C PRO A 18 -21.29 5.56 14.19
N ASP A 19 -21.04 4.30 13.86
CA ASP A 19 -21.82 3.08 14.20
C ASP A 19 -23.09 2.81 13.38
N LEU A 20 -23.03 1.80 12.50
CA LEU A 20 -24.12 1.41 11.58
C LEU A 20 -24.44 -0.09 11.73
N ARG A 21 -25.73 -0.43 11.84
CA ARG A 21 -26.25 -1.78 12.10
C ARG A 21 -26.60 -2.53 10.81
N PHE A 22 -26.25 -3.82 10.73
CA PHE A 22 -26.79 -4.74 9.73
C PHE A 22 -27.97 -5.51 10.33
N VAL A 23 -29.10 -5.55 9.63
CA VAL A 23 -30.32 -6.22 10.08
C VAL A 23 -30.72 -7.28 9.07
N ALA A 24 -30.95 -8.51 9.52
CA ALA A 24 -31.42 -9.60 8.68
C ALA A 24 -32.80 -9.23 8.07
N LEU A 25 -32.94 -9.37 6.75
CA LEU A 25 -34.17 -9.03 6.03
C LEU A 25 -35.39 -9.84 6.54
N SER A 26 -35.16 -11.04 7.06
CA SER A 26 -36.19 -11.91 7.65
C SER A 26 -36.84 -11.33 8.91
N LYS A 27 -36.13 -10.46 9.64
CA LYS A 27 -36.62 -9.79 10.85
C LYS A 27 -37.36 -8.48 10.56
N ILE A 28 -37.39 -8.04 9.29
CA ILE A 28 -38.02 -6.78 8.87
C ILE A 28 -39.43 -7.04 8.35
N LYS A 29 -40.42 -6.46 9.04
CA LYS A 29 -41.83 -6.52 8.65
C LYS A 29 -42.33 -5.18 8.13
N PRO A 30 -43.32 -5.18 7.22
CA PRO A 30 -43.97 -3.93 6.81
C PRO A 30 -44.69 -3.28 8.00
N LEU A 31 -44.76 -1.95 8.00
CA LEU A 31 -45.48 -1.18 9.01
C LEU A 31 -46.99 -1.49 8.94
N PRO A 32 -47.63 -1.96 10.03
CA PRO A 32 -49.04 -2.33 10.03
C PRO A 32 -49.95 -1.08 9.99
N GLY A 33 -51.04 -1.14 9.23
CA GLY A 33 -52.04 -0.06 9.17
C GLY A 33 -51.74 1.11 8.22
N THR A 34 -50.67 1.01 7.41
CA THR A 34 -50.39 2.04 6.39
C THR A 34 -51.21 1.81 5.12
N TYR A 35 -52.06 2.78 4.76
CA TYR A 35 -52.91 2.75 3.56
C TYR A 35 -52.15 2.86 2.22
N VAL A 36 -50.83 2.99 2.23
CA VAL A 36 -50.00 3.07 1.02
C VAL A 36 -49.50 1.67 0.68
N LYS A 37 -50.15 1.01 -0.30
CA LYS A 37 -49.61 -0.20 -0.91
C LYS A 37 -48.39 0.18 -1.75
N ASP A 38 -47.19 -0.06 -1.24
CA ASP A 38 -45.97 0.03 -2.06
C ASP A 38 -45.92 -1.20 -2.97
N GLU A 39 -46.36 -1.03 -4.22
CA GLU A 39 -46.28 -2.11 -5.20
C GLU A 39 -44.82 -2.32 -5.64
N PRO A 40 -44.33 -3.57 -5.66
CA PRO A 40 -42.98 -3.86 -6.11
C PRO A 40 -42.82 -3.48 -7.59
N ARG A 41 -41.70 -2.85 -7.93
CA ARG A 41 -41.36 -2.57 -9.34
C ARG A 41 -41.13 -3.89 -10.07
N LYS A 42 -41.41 -3.90 -11.38
CA LYS A 42 -41.19 -5.08 -12.25
C LYS A 42 -39.71 -5.45 -12.38
N ASP A 43 -38.81 -4.49 -12.24
CA ASP A 43 -37.36 -4.73 -12.30
C ASP A 43 -36.58 -3.80 -11.35
N TYR A 44 -35.58 -4.36 -10.68
CA TYR A 44 -34.66 -3.69 -9.75
C TYR A 44 -33.20 -3.74 -10.22
N SER A 45 -32.93 -4.26 -11.42
CA SER A 45 -31.60 -4.45 -12.01
C SER A 45 -30.63 -3.27 -11.83
N GLY A 46 -31.07 -2.04 -12.10
CA GLY A 46 -30.27 -0.83 -11.93
C GLY A 46 -29.90 -0.51 -10.48
N LEU A 47 -30.83 -0.71 -9.54
CA LEU A 47 -30.58 -0.50 -8.11
C LEU A 47 -29.66 -1.59 -7.55
N ILE A 48 -29.83 -2.83 -8.01
CA ILE A 48 -28.99 -3.97 -7.63
C ILE A 48 -27.54 -3.75 -8.10
N ALA A 49 -27.36 -3.29 -9.34
CA ALA A 49 -26.03 -2.99 -9.88
C ALA A 49 -25.33 -1.87 -9.09
N ASP A 50 -26.07 -0.82 -8.74
CA ASP A 50 -25.53 0.30 -7.96
C ASP A 50 -25.17 -0.14 -6.53
N ILE A 51 -26.02 -0.93 -5.87
CA ILE A 51 -25.75 -1.50 -4.55
C ILE A 51 -24.53 -2.44 -4.57
N LYS A 52 -24.36 -3.28 -5.59
CA LYS A 52 -23.18 -4.16 -5.71
C LYS A 52 -21.89 -3.38 -5.94
N LYS A 53 -21.95 -2.25 -6.65
CA LYS A 53 -20.77 -1.46 -7.00
C LYS A 53 -20.35 -0.48 -5.90
N ASN A 54 -21.32 0.22 -5.32
CA ASN A 54 -21.10 1.36 -4.43
C ASN A 54 -21.58 1.12 -2.99
N GLY A 55 -22.20 -0.03 -2.71
CA GLY A 55 -22.86 -0.29 -1.44
C GLY A 55 -24.15 0.52 -1.26
N LEU A 56 -24.84 0.29 -0.14
CA LEU A 56 -26.06 1.04 0.17
C LEU A 56 -25.69 2.45 0.69
N GLN A 57 -25.79 3.46 -0.17
CA GLN A 57 -25.42 4.85 0.18
C GLN A 57 -26.32 5.47 1.25
N LYS A 58 -27.62 5.17 1.22
CA LYS A 58 -28.59 5.62 2.24
C LYS A 58 -29.12 4.41 3.03
N PRO A 59 -28.94 4.36 4.36
CA PRO A 59 -29.45 3.27 5.17
C PRO A 59 -30.98 3.17 5.09
N VAL A 60 -31.49 2.01 5.45
CA VAL A 60 -32.93 1.77 5.62
C VAL A 60 -33.34 2.24 7.02
N ILE A 61 -34.50 2.88 7.15
CA ILE A 61 -34.97 3.37 8.46
C ILE A 61 -35.96 2.34 9.03
N LEU A 62 -35.65 1.84 10.21
CA LEU A 62 -36.44 0.84 10.92
C LEU A 62 -36.95 1.38 12.26
N ARG A 63 -38.13 0.92 12.65
CA ARG A 63 -38.74 1.12 13.98
C ARG A 63 -38.60 -0.17 14.78
N LYS A 64 -38.21 -0.06 16.06
CA LYS A 64 -38.24 -1.19 17.01
C LYS A 64 -39.70 -1.59 17.31
N SER A 65 -40.07 -2.85 17.09
CA SER A 65 -41.40 -3.38 17.42
C SER A 65 -41.53 -3.67 18.92
N GLU A 66 -42.77 -3.80 19.41
CA GLU A 66 -43.06 -4.25 20.79
C GLU A 66 -42.84 -5.76 20.98
N LYS A 67 -42.69 -6.51 19.88
CA LYS A 67 -42.30 -7.92 19.89
C LYS A 67 -40.78 -8.03 19.87
N GLU A 68 -40.21 -8.80 20.79
CA GLU A 68 -38.77 -9.11 20.81
C GLU A 68 -38.34 -9.66 19.44
N ASP A 69 -37.21 -9.15 18.93
CA ASP A 69 -36.58 -9.50 17.65
C ASP A 69 -37.26 -9.12 16.33
N GLU A 70 -38.32 -8.30 16.32
CA GLU A 70 -38.95 -7.82 15.08
C GLU A 70 -38.73 -6.32 14.84
N PHE A 71 -38.42 -5.94 13.59
CA PHE A 71 -38.31 -4.55 13.15
C PHE A 71 -39.40 -4.19 12.16
N GLN A 72 -39.91 -2.98 12.23
CA GLN A 72 -40.90 -2.47 11.30
C GLN A 72 -40.26 -1.48 10.32
N LEU A 73 -40.49 -1.69 9.03
CA LEU A 73 -39.90 -0.87 7.96
C LEU A 73 -40.59 0.48 7.82
N VAL A 74 -39.85 1.57 8.05
CA VAL A 74 -40.35 2.94 7.97
C VAL A 74 -40.00 3.57 6.62
N ASP A 75 -38.74 3.49 6.17
CA ASP A 75 -38.29 3.94 4.84
C ASP A 75 -37.26 2.98 4.23
N GLY A 76 -37.27 2.82 2.90
CA GLY A 76 -36.33 1.97 2.18
C GLY A 76 -36.91 0.69 1.57
N PHE A 77 -38.23 0.63 1.36
CA PHE A 77 -38.93 -0.52 0.76
C PHE A 77 -38.31 -1.06 -0.53
N HIS A 78 -38.02 -0.19 -1.50
CA HIS A 78 -37.40 -0.59 -2.76
C HIS A 78 -35.95 -1.07 -2.59
N ARG A 79 -35.22 -0.55 -1.59
CA ARG A 79 -33.85 -0.97 -1.27
C ARG A 79 -33.85 -2.38 -0.66
N CYS A 80 -34.76 -2.66 0.28
CA CYS A 80 -34.94 -3.99 0.84
C CYS A 80 -35.35 -5.02 -0.22
N LYS A 81 -36.29 -4.68 -1.11
CA LYS A 81 -36.74 -5.60 -2.17
C LYS A 81 -35.67 -5.89 -3.22
N ALA A 82 -34.85 -4.89 -3.58
CA ALA A 82 -33.72 -5.10 -4.46
C ALA A 82 -32.66 -6.02 -3.84
N LEU A 83 -32.37 -5.86 -2.54
CA LEU A 83 -31.43 -6.71 -1.80
C LEU A 83 -31.93 -8.16 -1.70
N GLU A 84 -33.23 -8.35 -1.45
CA GLU A 84 -33.88 -9.65 -1.43
C GLU A 84 -33.76 -10.36 -2.79
N GLN A 85 -33.97 -9.65 -3.90
CA GLN A 85 -33.77 -10.18 -5.26
C GLN A 85 -32.28 -10.43 -5.60
N ALA A 86 -31.37 -9.68 -4.97
CA ALA A 86 -29.94 -9.86 -5.14
C ALA A 86 -29.35 -11.02 -4.30
N GLY A 87 -30.18 -11.69 -3.47
CA GLY A 87 -29.74 -12.78 -2.59
C GLY A 87 -28.95 -12.32 -1.35
N MET A 88 -29.04 -11.04 -0.99
CA MET A 88 -28.38 -10.52 0.21
C MET A 88 -29.28 -10.73 1.42
N LEU A 89 -28.77 -11.37 2.47
CA LEU A 89 -29.56 -11.76 3.65
C LEU A 89 -29.70 -10.63 4.68
N GLU A 90 -28.88 -9.59 4.57
CA GLU A 90 -28.81 -8.48 5.53
C GLU A 90 -28.86 -7.11 4.82
N VAL A 91 -29.42 -6.12 5.51
CA VAL A 91 -29.49 -4.74 5.04
C VAL A 91 -28.93 -3.78 6.08
N ARG A 92 -28.20 -2.76 5.59
CA ARG A 92 -27.72 -1.64 6.40
C ARG A 92 -28.90 -0.76 6.83
N ALA A 93 -29.11 -0.62 8.14
CA ALA A 93 -30.28 0.06 8.68
C ALA A 93 -30.01 0.88 9.96
N ASP A 94 -30.76 1.99 10.10
CA ASP A 94 -30.82 2.80 11.32
C ASP A 94 -32.11 2.48 12.07
N VAL A 95 -31.99 2.12 13.36
CA VAL A 95 -33.12 1.69 14.18
C VAL A 95 -33.51 2.79 15.16
N TYR A 96 -34.77 3.21 15.11
CA TYR A 96 -35.32 4.25 15.97
C TYR A 96 -36.41 3.69 16.90
N GLU A 97 -36.45 4.22 18.11
CA GLU A 97 -37.57 4.11 19.04
C GLU A 97 -38.54 5.27 18.78
N MET A 98 -39.67 4.96 18.13
CA MET A 98 -40.74 5.91 17.80
C MET A 98 -42.11 5.23 17.90
N SER A 99 -43.18 6.00 18.05
CA SER A 99 -44.55 5.45 18.07
C SER A 99 -45.02 5.05 16.66
N LEU A 100 -46.04 4.19 16.56
CA LEU A 100 -46.62 3.77 15.27
C LEU A 100 -47.21 4.98 14.51
N ALA A 101 -47.78 5.94 15.23
CA ALA A 101 -48.29 7.19 14.67
C ALA A 101 -47.16 8.05 14.08
N GLN A 102 -46.05 8.22 14.81
CA GLN A 102 -44.86 8.97 14.35
C GLN A 102 -44.22 8.33 13.11
N ALA A 103 -44.09 7.00 13.09
CA ALA A 103 -43.57 6.26 11.94
C ALA A 103 -44.46 6.41 10.70
N SER A 104 -45.78 6.39 10.90
CA SER A 104 -46.76 6.54 9.82
C SER A 104 -46.78 7.97 9.25
N GLU A 105 -46.65 8.99 10.10
CA GLU A 105 -46.55 10.39 9.68
C GLU A 105 -45.25 10.67 8.94
N TYR A 106 -44.11 10.18 9.45
CA TYR A 106 -42.82 10.31 8.77
C TYR A 106 -42.84 9.66 7.40
N ARG A 107 -43.41 8.45 7.28
CA ARG A 107 -43.53 7.75 5.99
C ARG A 107 -44.40 8.50 4.99
N LYS A 108 -45.47 9.18 5.44
CA LYS A 108 -46.31 10.03 4.60
C LYS A 108 -45.59 11.32 4.18
N GLY A 109 -44.88 11.97 5.10
CA GLY A 109 -44.29 13.30 4.88
C GLY A 109 -42.91 13.30 4.22
N HIS A 110 -42.06 12.31 4.51
CA HIS A 110 -40.68 12.23 3.98
C HIS A 110 -40.64 11.96 2.47
N ARG A 111 -41.73 11.39 1.91
CA ARG A 111 -41.86 11.18 0.45
C ARG A 111 -41.90 12.50 -0.33
N ASP A 112 -42.50 13.55 0.23
CA ASP A 112 -42.67 14.87 -0.40
C ASP A 112 -41.68 15.93 0.14
N LYS A 113 -41.02 15.68 1.28
CA LYS A 113 -39.98 16.55 1.89
C LYS A 113 -38.76 15.73 2.33
N PRO A 114 -37.70 15.61 1.51
CA PRO A 114 -36.54 14.73 1.75
C PRO A 114 -35.62 15.10 2.93
N LEU A 115 -35.85 16.23 3.60
CA LEU A 115 -35.03 16.76 4.70
C LEU A 115 -35.77 16.76 6.05
N MET A 116 -36.87 16.02 6.16
CA MET A 116 -37.61 15.94 7.42
C MET A 116 -36.79 15.13 8.44
N PRO A 117 -36.59 15.63 9.68
CA PRO A 117 -35.86 14.88 10.70
C PRO A 117 -36.64 13.62 11.08
N VAL A 118 -35.92 12.50 11.26
CA VAL A 118 -36.51 11.22 11.69
C VAL A 118 -37.07 11.39 13.11
N PRO A 119 -38.38 11.17 13.34
CA PRO A 119 -38.95 11.30 14.68
C PRO A 119 -38.50 10.15 15.57
N GLY A 120 -38.32 10.43 16.87
CA GLY A 120 -37.92 9.43 17.86
C GLY A 120 -36.44 9.50 18.23
N LYS A 121 -36.00 8.53 19.05
CA LYS A 121 -34.59 8.42 19.47
C LYS A 121 -33.92 7.32 18.68
N LEU A 122 -32.76 7.62 18.08
CA LEU A 122 -31.90 6.58 17.51
C LEU A 122 -31.47 5.66 18.64
N VAL A 123 -31.75 4.36 18.51
CA VAL A 123 -31.41 3.38 19.55
C VAL A 123 -29.90 3.13 19.48
N PRO A 124 -29.13 3.47 20.54
CA PRO A 124 -27.71 3.18 20.58
C PRO A 124 -27.47 1.66 20.58
N TYR A 125 -26.35 1.24 20.00
CA TYR A 125 -25.97 -0.17 19.92
C TYR A 125 -25.81 -0.77 21.34
N PRO A 126 -26.56 -1.83 21.70
CA PRO A 126 -26.17 -2.67 22.82
C PRO A 126 -24.87 -3.38 22.42
N PRO A 127 -23.83 -3.45 23.29
CA PRO A 127 -22.69 -4.30 23.03
C PRO A 127 -23.22 -5.71 22.72
N GLU A 128 -22.79 -6.29 21.60
CA GLU A 128 -23.21 -7.63 21.18
C GLU A 128 -22.93 -8.63 22.32
N GLU A 129 -23.97 -8.99 23.07
CA GLU A 129 -23.96 -10.21 23.85
C GLU A 129 -23.98 -11.36 22.84
N PRO A 130 -22.95 -12.23 22.84
CA PRO A 130 -22.92 -13.38 21.95
C PRO A 130 -24.14 -14.26 22.23
N ALA A 131 -24.82 -14.67 21.16
CA ALA A 131 -25.94 -15.60 21.22
C ALA A 131 -25.60 -16.77 22.16
N LYS A 132 -26.50 -17.02 23.12
CA LYS A 132 -26.42 -18.12 24.10
C LYS A 132 -26.07 -19.43 23.40
N ALA A 133 -24.80 -19.84 23.51
CA ALA A 133 -24.41 -21.23 23.40
C ALA A 133 -24.72 -21.90 24.75
N ASP A 134 -25.36 -23.06 24.68
CA ASP A 134 -25.73 -23.85 25.85
C ASP A 134 -24.55 -24.06 26.81
N LYS A 135 -24.81 -23.76 28.08
CA LYS A 135 -24.07 -24.11 29.32
C LYS A 135 -22.60 -24.51 29.15
N ALA A 136 -21.71 -23.57 29.49
CA ALA A 136 -20.38 -23.88 29.99
C ALA A 136 -20.45 -24.55 31.38
N PRO A 137 -19.67 -25.61 31.66
CA PRO A 137 -19.19 -25.90 33.00
C PRO A 137 -18.12 -24.88 33.39
N GLU A 138 -18.14 -24.49 34.66
CA GLU A 138 -17.16 -23.61 35.33
C GLU A 138 -15.70 -23.90 34.97
N ALA A 139 -14.94 -22.83 34.75
CA ALA A 139 -13.50 -22.85 34.62
C ALA A 139 -12.83 -23.26 35.96
N PRO A 140 -11.84 -24.16 35.96
CA PRO A 140 -10.95 -24.29 37.11
C PRO A 140 -9.93 -23.15 37.09
N ALA A 141 -9.53 -22.75 38.29
CA ALA A 141 -8.55 -21.72 38.57
C ALA A 141 -7.15 -22.07 38.03
N VAL A 142 -6.40 -20.99 37.80
CA VAL A 142 -5.01 -20.93 37.34
C VAL A 142 -4.11 -21.92 38.09
N GLY A 143 -3.40 -22.75 37.34
CA GLY A 143 -2.23 -23.51 37.74
C GLY A 143 -1.27 -23.57 36.55
N ASP A 144 0.02 -23.36 36.81
CA ASP A 144 1.10 -23.56 35.84
C ASP A 144 1.12 -25.04 35.41
N GLU A 145 0.45 -25.37 34.30
CA GLU A 145 0.54 -26.68 33.66
C GLU A 145 1.21 -26.55 32.30
N GLU A 146 2.39 -27.18 32.19
CA GLU A 146 3.02 -27.50 30.92
C GLU A 146 2.02 -28.26 30.02
N LEU A 147 1.98 -27.89 28.73
CA LEU A 147 1.07 -28.47 27.74
C LEU A 147 1.17 -30.01 27.71
N PRO A 148 0.05 -30.76 27.77
CA PRO A 148 0.08 -32.20 27.53
C PRO A 148 0.51 -32.48 26.08
N GLU A 149 1.45 -33.41 25.89
CA GLU A 149 2.07 -33.79 24.62
C GLU A 149 1.11 -34.27 23.51
N ASN A 150 -0.21 -34.34 23.77
CA ASN A 150 -1.20 -34.98 22.91
C ASN A 150 -2.38 -34.08 22.50
N LEU A 151 -2.17 -32.78 22.29
CA LEU A 151 -3.18 -31.92 21.67
C LEU A 151 -3.26 -32.21 20.15
N LYS A 152 -4.20 -33.06 19.73
CA LYS A 152 -4.47 -33.35 18.31
C LYS A 152 -5.18 -32.17 17.64
N ILE A 153 -4.41 -31.19 17.18
CA ILE A 153 -4.94 -30.11 16.35
C ILE A 153 -5.24 -30.67 14.95
N PRO A 154 -6.46 -30.45 14.40
CA PRO A 154 -6.83 -30.98 13.09
C PRO A 154 -5.95 -30.34 12.00
N LEU A 155 -5.09 -31.17 11.42
CA LEU A 155 -4.21 -30.79 10.30
C LEU A 155 -5.03 -30.81 9.01
N THR A 156 -5.18 -29.65 8.36
CA THR A 156 -5.88 -29.56 7.07
C THR A 156 -4.88 -29.58 5.91
N LYS A 157 -5.16 -30.39 4.89
CA LYS A 157 -4.43 -30.39 3.61
C LYS A 157 -5.09 -29.41 2.63
N GLU A 158 -4.37 -29.00 1.59
CA GLU A 158 -4.96 -28.16 0.53
C GLU A 158 -6.22 -28.81 -0.05
N GLY A 159 -7.34 -28.09 -0.04
CA GLY A 159 -8.65 -28.55 -0.55
C GLY A 159 -9.62 -29.15 0.48
N GLN A 160 -9.27 -29.19 1.78
CA GLN A 160 -10.17 -29.62 2.88
C GLN A 160 -10.79 -28.41 3.62
N PRO A 161 -11.96 -28.56 4.28
CA PRO A 161 -12.55 -27.49 5.08
C PRO A 161 -11.58 -27.04 6.17
N GLU A 162 -11.20 -25.76 6.12
CA GLU A 162 -10.25 -25.16 7.05
C GLU A 162 -10.86 -25.07 8.45
N THR A 163 -10.21 -25.70 9.44
CA THR A 163 -10.63 -25.56 10.83
C THR A 163 -9.86 -24.40 11.46
N VAL A 164 -10.58 -23.34 11.84
CA VAL A 164 -10.00 -22.21 12.59
C VAL A 164 -9.86 -22.63 14.04
N THR A 165 -8.64 -22.58 14.56
CA THR A 165 -8.32 -22.83 15.98
C THR A 165 -7.78 -21.53 16.60
N THR A 166 -7.72 -21.42 17.91
CA THR A 166 -7.08 -20.29 18.59
C THR A 166 -5.72 -20.74 19.15
N MET A 167 -4.67 -19.94 18.96
CA MET A 167 -3.35 -20.20 19.53
C MET A 167 -2.73 -18.98 20.18
N LYS A 168 -1.89 -19.23 21.19
CA LYS A 168 -1.07 -18.19 21.81
C LYS A 168 -0.05 -17.66 20.80
N VAL A 169 0.07 -16.34 20.69
CA VAL A 169 1.04 -15.67 19.80
C VAL A 169 2.48 -16.11 20.13
N ALA A 170 2.78 -16.39 21.41
CA ALA A 170 4.09 -16.87 21.85
C ALA A 170 4.47 -18.25 21.29
N ASN A 171 3.50 -19.08 20.90
CA ASN A 171 3.75 -20.42 20.36
C ASN A 171 3.98 -20.42 18.84
N ILE A 172 3.86 -19.25 18.20
CA ILE A 172 4.02 -19.09 16.77
C ILE A 172 5.37 -18.41 16.52
N ARG A 173 6.22 -19.07 15.75
CA ARG A 173 7.51 -18.55 15.29
C ARG A 173 7.32 -17.76 13.99
N PRO A 174 8.10 -16.68 13.78
CA PRO A 174 8.12 -16.00 12.49
C PRO A 174 8.67 -16.92 11.39
N PHE A 175 8.26 -16.71 10.14
CA PHE A 175 8.82 -17.45 9.01
C PHE A 175 10.31 -17.14 8.83
N GLU A 176 11.15 -18.16 8.78
CA GLU A 176 12.59 -17.93 8.57
C GLU A 176 12.87 -17.36 7.18
N GLY A 177 13.66 -16.28 7.12
CA GLY A 177 14.03 -15.65 5.85
C GLY A 177 12.85 -14.98 5.13
N HIS A 178 11.80 -14.57 5.84
CA HIS A 178 10.65 -13.88 5.24
C HIS A 178 11.10 -12.67 4.41
N PRO A 179 10.78 -12.60 3.10
CA PRO A 179 11.36 -11.60 2.20
C PRO A 179 10.68 -10.23 2.31
N PHE A 180 9.48 -10.17 2.89
CA PHE A 180 8.71 -8.93 3.06
C PHE A 180 8.89 -8.36 4.47
N ALA A 181 9.24 -7.08 4.55
CA ALA A 181 9.42 -6.42 5.83
C ALA A 181 8.05 -6.03 6.41
N VAL A 182 7.91 -6.17 7.73
CA VAL A 182 6.78 -5.59 8.47
C VAL A 182 7.16 -4.17 8.86
N ARG A 183 6.49 -3.18 8.28
CA ARG A 183 6.72 -1.76 8.55
C ARG A 183 5.73 -1.28 9.61
N ASP A 184 6.23 -0.64 10.67
CA ASP A 184 5.42 -0.01 11.70
C ASP A 184 4.99 1.40 11.22
N ASN A 185 4.22 1.44 10.12
CA ASN A 185 3.69 2.66 9.50
C ASN A 185 2.30 3.01 10.06
N LYS A 186 1.67 4.08 9.53
CA LYS A 186 0.31 4.48 9.93
C LYS A 186 -0.70 3.33 9.78
N ASP A 187 -0.67 2.60 8.67
CA ASP A 187 -1.58 1.47 8.43
C ASP A 187 -1.44 0.34 9.45
N MET A 188 -0.24 0.15 10.02
CA MET A 188 -0.03 -0.79 11.12
C MET A 188 -0.80 -0.36 12.36
N TRP A 189 -0.76 0.93 12.72
CA TRP A 189 -1.50 1.47 13.86
C TRP A 189 -3.01 1.41 13.65
N ASP A 190 -3.49 1.71 12.43
CA ASP A 190 -4.90 1.54 12.08
C ASP A 190 -5.33 0.06 12.20
N LEU A 191 -4.47 -0.88 11.82
CA LEU A 191 -4.70 -2.32 12.01
C LEU A 191 -4.70 -2.72 13.50
N VAL A 192 -3.81 -2.16 14.32
CA VAL A 192 -3.78 -2.38 15.78
C VAL A 192 -5.08 -1.91 16.41
N ASP A 193 -5.57 -0.72 16.06
CA ASP A 193 -6.81 -0.17 16.61
C ASP A 193 -8.03 -0.98 16.16
N SER A 194 -8.04 -1.46 14.91
CA SER A 194 -9.06 -2.39 14.42
C SER A 194 -9.05 -3.71 15.20
N ILE A 195 -7.87 -4.30 15.40
CA ILE A 195 -7.70 -5.56 16.13
C ILE A 195 -8.09 -5.42 17.61
N LYS A 196 -7.84 -4.26 18.24
CA LYS A 196 -8.32 -3.99 19.61
C LYS A 196 -9.85 -3.92 19.70
N LYS A 197 -10.51 -3.42 18.66
CA LYS A 197 -11.98 -3.22 18.64
C LYS A 197 -12.73 -4.49 18.26
N PHE A 198 -12.27 -5.18 17.22
CA PHE A 198 -13.01 -6.28 16.58
C PHE A 198 -12.31 -7.63 16.72
N GLY A 199 -11.11 -7.67 17.30
CA GLY A 199 -10.26 -8.84 17.24
C GLY A 199 -9.70 -9.08 15.85
N VAL A 200 -9.12 -10.26 15.66
CA VAL A 200 -8.57 -10.66 14.36
C VAL A 200 -9.67 -11.37 13.57
N LEU A 201 -10.24 -10.68 12.58
CA LEU A 201 -11.35 -11.20 11.77
C LEU A 201 -10.91 -12.32 10.83
N GLU A 202 -9.76 -12.13 10.16
CA GLU A 202 -9.21 -13.14 9.27
C GLU A 202 -8.14 -13.96 10.02
N PRO A 203 -8.23 -15.30 10.03
CA PRO A 203 -7.25 -16.14 10.70
C PRO A 203 -5.89 -16.11 10.00
N VAL A 204 -4.81 -16.25 10.79
CA VAL A 204 -3.44 -16.38 10.26
C VAL A 204 -3.17 -17.84 9.87
N MET A 205 -2.25 -18.07 8.94
CA MET A 205 -1.91 -19.41 8.49
C MET A 205 -0.58 -19.83 9.09
N VAL A 206 -0.54 -21.04 9.65
CA VAL A 206 0.68 -21.61 10.24
C VAL A 206 0.89 -23.05 9.78
N ILE A 207 2.14 -23.50 9.87
CA ILE A 207 2.55 -24.90 9.66
C ILE A 207 3.20 -25.46 10.92
N PRO A 208 3.12 -26.78 11.16
CA PRO A 208 3.91 -27.42 12.20
C PRO A 208 5.42 -27.26 11.94
N HIS A 209 6.19 -26.91 12.97
CA HIS A 209 7.64 -26.76 12.87
C HIS A 209 8.37 -28.07 13.28
N LYS A 210 9.55 -28.33 12.70
CA LYS A 210 10.32 -29.57 12.95
C LYS A 210 10.75 -29.73 14.42
N ASP A 211 11.12 -28.62 15.05
CA ASP A 211 11.55 -28.58 16.46
C ASP A 211 10.38 -28.40 17.45
N GLY A 212 9.15 -28.70 17.01
CA GLY A 212 7.93 -28.43 17.76
C GLY A 212 7.45 -26.97 17.67
N GLY A 213 6.18 -26.77 17.99
CA GLY A 213 5.47 -25.50 17.82
C GLY A 213 5.02 -25.25 16.38
N TYR A 214 4.72 -23.98 16.09
CA TYR A 214 4.17 -23.56 14.80
C TYR A 214 4.98 -22.44 14.19
N GLU A 215 5.04 -22.41 12.85
CA GLU A 215 5.68 -21.35 12.09
C GLU A 215 4.64 -20.61 11.25
N MET A 216 4.70 -19.27 11.29
CA MET A 216 3.82 -18.39 10.54
C MET A 216 4.08 -18.50 9.04
N VAL A 217 3.08 -18.83 8.23
CA VAL A 217 3.16 -18.79 6.76
C VAL A 217 2.59 -17.48 6.22
N SER A 218 1.43 -17.06 6.74
CA SER A 218 0.77 -15.82 6.31
C SER A 218 0.04 -15.16 7.46
N GLY A 219 0.09 -13.83 7.53
CA GLY A 219 -0.47 -13.05 8.64
C GLY A 219 0.54 -12.32 9.52
N HIS A 220 1.80 -12.19 9.09
CA HIS A 220 2.86 -11.50 9.82
C HIS A 220 2.48 -10.10 10.34
N ARG A 221 1.75 -9.29 9.54
CA ARG A 221 1.24 -7.98 9.99
C ARG A 221 0.20 -8.10 11.09
N ARG A 222 -0.72 -9.09 11.01
CA ARG A 222 -1.74 -9.35 12.03
C ARG A 222 -1.10 -9.84 13.33
N MET A 223 -0.10 -10.70 13.24
CA MET A 223 0.69 -11.14 14.39
C MET A 223 1.37 -9.96 15.09
N ARG A 224 2.06 -9.11 14.32
CA ARG A 224 2.70 -7.90 14.85
C ARG A 224 1.68 -6.95 15.50
N ALA A 225 0.53 -6.75 14.86
CA ALA A 225 -0.52 -5.91 15.41
C ALA A 225 -1.14 -6.51 16.69
N CYS A 226 -1.29 -7.83 16.80
CA CYS A 226 -1.70 -8.49 18.05
C CYS A 226 -0.68 -8.27 19.17
N GLN A 227 0.62 -8.38 18.88
CA GLN A 227 1.69 -8.10 19.84
C GLN A 227 1.63 -6.65 20.33
N LEU A 228 1.45 -5.68 19.43
CA LEU A 228 1.31 -4.26 19.76
C LEU A 228 -0.02 -3.97 20.50
N ALA A 229 -1.07 -4.73 20.24
CA ALA A 229 -2.35 -4.62 20.91
C ALA A 229 -2.39 -5.28 22.30
N GLY A 230 -1.39 -6.11 22.65
CA GLY A 230 -1.39 -6.91 23.87
C GLY A 230 -2.35 -8.11 23.82
N ILE A 231 -2.72 -8.56 22.62
CA ILE A 231 -3.57 -9.74 22.43
C ILE A 231 -2.72 -11.00 22.44
N GLU A 232 -2.97 -11.87 23.40
CA GLU A 232 -2.22 -13.12 23.58
C GLU A 232 -2.66 -14.23 22.62
N ASN A 233 -3.91 -14.22 22.18
CA ASN A 233 -4.53 -15.30 21.42
C ASN A 233 -4.94 -14.83 20.03
N ILE A 234 -4.51 -15.56 19.00
CA ILE A 234 -4.81 -15.25 17.60
C ILE A 234 -5.52 -16.44 16.94
N PRO A 235 -6.55 -16.21 16.10
CA PRO A 235 -7.16 -17.27 15.32
C PRO A 235 -6.20 -17.72 14.21
N VAL A 236 -6.04 -19.03 14.09
CA VAL A 236 -5.06 -19.69 13.23
C VAL A 236 -5.70 -20.81 12.41
N ILE A 237 -5.21 -20.99 11.20
CA ILE A 237 -5.44 -22.17 10.37
C ILE A 237 -4.13 -22.94 10.33
N VAL A 238 -4.15 -24.19 10.81
CA VAL A 238 -3.00 -25.09 10.75
C VAL A 238 -3.08 -25.91 9.47
N ARG A 239 -2.13 -25.68 8.56
CA ARG A 239 -1.99 -26.46 7.34
C ARG A 239 -0.81 -27.42 7.45
N ASN A 240 -0.97 -28.61 6.89
CA ASN A 240 0.14 -29.55 6.75
C ASN A 240 0.78 -29.38 5.37
N LEU A 241 1.71 -28.42 5.27
CA LEU A 241 2.47 -28.12 4.06
C LEU A 241 3.93 -28.51 4.27
N ASP A 242 4.58 -28.97 3.20
CA ASP A 242 6.04 -29.07 3.22
C ASP A 242 6.70 -27.68 3.22
N ARG A 243 8.02 -27.62 3.49
CA ARG A 243 8.75 -26.35 3.58
C ARG A 243 8.71 -25.56 2.27
N ASP A 244 8.83 -26.23 1.12
CA ASP A 244 8.82 -25.56 -0.18
C ASP A 244 7.40 -25.11 -0.57
N GLU A 245 6.34 -25.85 -0.21
CA GLU A 245 4.92 -25.45 -0.32
C GLU A 245 4.64 -24.22 0.52
N ALA A 246 5.12 -24.20 1.76
CA ALA A 246 4.98 -23.06 2.64
C ALA A 246 5.67 -21.82 2.07
N ILE A 247 6.87 -21.96 1.50
CA ILE A 247 7.56 -20.85 0.80
C ILE A 247 6.73 -20.35 -0.38
N ILE A 248 6.24 -21.26 -1.23
CA ILE A 248 5.45 -20.91 -2.43
C ILE A 248 4.15 -20.19 -2.02
N SER A 249 3.41 -20.75 -1.06
CA SER A 249 2.16 -20.21 -0.55
C SER A 249 2.35 -18.83 0.13
N MET A 250 3.41 -18.70 0.95
CA MET A 250 3.78 -17.43 1.56
C MET A 250 4.05 -16.37 0.50
N VAL A 251 4.89 -16.67 -0.50
CA VAL A 251 5.23 -15.71 -1.55
C VAL A 251 3.98 -15.32 -2.36
N ASP A 252 3.14 -16.28 -2.74
CA ASP A 252 1.95 -16.04 -3.57
C ASP A 252 0.90 -15.18 -2.88
N SER A 253 0.73 -15.35 -1.57
CA SER A 253 -0.19 -14.51 -0.78
C SER A 253 0.28 -13.06 -0.66
N ASN A 254 1.60 -12.82 -0.73
CA ASN A 254 2.18 -11.49 -0.58
C ASN A 254 2.40 -10.78 -1.93
N LEU A 255 2.65 -11.52 -3.01
CA LEU A 255 2.92 -10.95 -4.35
C LEU A 255 1.72 -10.20 -4.97
N LYS A 256 0.51 -10.42 -4.46
CA LYS A 256 -0.72 -9.74 -4.90
C LYS A 256 -0.98 -8.40 -4.20
N ARG A 257 -0.07 -7.95 -3.32
CA ARG A 257 -0.20 -6.65 -2.63
C ARG A 257 -0.01 -5.49 -3.61
N GLU A 258 -0.74 -4.39 -3.37
CA GLU A 258 -0.64 -3.17 -4.17
C GLU A 258 0.75 -2.49 -4.03
N GLU A 259 1.36 -2.57 -2.84
CA GLU A 259 2.66 -1.96 -2.55
C GLU A 259 3.71 -3.02 -2.20
N ILE A 260 4.56 -3.36 -3.17
CA ILE A 260 5.72 -4.25 -2.99
C ILE A 260 6.95 -3.55 -3.54
N SER A 261 8.00 -3.44 -2.71
CA SER A 261 9.25 -2.85 -3.18
C SER A 261 9.96 -3.75 -4.19
N PRO A 262 10.75 -3.18 -5.13
CA PRO A 262 11.49 -3.98 -6.10
C PRO A 262 12.42 -5.02 -5.47
N MET A 263 13.07 -4.74 -4.34
CA MET A 263 13.94 -5.69 -3.67
C MET A 263 13.16 -6.78 -2.92
N GLU A 264 12.01 -6.46 -2.31
CA GLU A 264 11.11 -7.49 -1.75
C GLU A 264 10.65 -8.45 -2.84
N LYS A 265 10.28 -7.93 -4.01
CA LYS A 265 9.92 -8.72 -5.18
C LYS A 265 11.09 -9.58 -5.68
N ALA A 266 12.30 -9.03 -5.71
CA ALA A 266 13.52 -9.76 -6.08
C ALA A 266 13.81 -10.94 -5.15
N ARG A 267 13.69 -10.75 -3.83
CA ARG A 267 13.89 -11.81 -2.84
C ARG A 267 12.79 -12.86 -2.94
N ALA A 268 11.53 -12.43 -3.06
CA ALA A 268 10.38 -13.31 -3.22
C ALA A 268 10.49 -14.21 -4.47
N TYR A 269 10.88 -13.64 -5.61
CA TYR A 269 11.10 -14.42 -6.84
C TYR A 269 12.23 -15.44 -6.68
N GLN A 270 13.35 -15.05 -6.07
CA GLN A 270 14.45 -15.99 -5.82
C GLN A 270 14.01 -17.15 -4.92
N MET A 271 13.34 -16.84 -3.80
CA MET A 271 12.85 -17.85 -2.86
C MET A 271 11.85 -18.82 -3.52
N LYS A 272 10.88 -18.29 -4.26
CA LYS A 272 9.85 -19.10 -4.92
C LYS A 272 10.45 -19.96 -6.03
N THR A 273 11.31 -19.40 -6.88
CA THR A 273 12.03 -20.17 -7.90
C THR A 273 12.86 -21.31 -7.29
N ASP A 274 13.56 -21.05 -6.18
CA ASP A 274 14.40 -22.07 -5.55
C ASP A 274 13.56 -23.18 -4.93
N ALA A 275 12.42 -22.84 -4.30
CA ALA A 275 11.46 -23.83 -3.80
C ALA A 275 10.84 -24.67 -4.93
N MET A 276 10.41 -24.03 -6.02
CA MET A 276 9.92 -24.74 -7.21
C MET A 276 10.97 -25.71 -7.77
N LYS A 277 12.24 -25.28 -7.87
CA LYS A 277 13.33 -26.14 -8.35
C LYS A 277 13.55 -27.38 -7.47
N ARG A 278 13.47 -27.22 -6.15
CA ARG A 278 13.57 -28.35 -5.21
C ARG A 278 12.41 -29.32 -5.39
N LYS A 279 11.17 -28.81 -5.54
CA LYS A 279 9.99 -29.63 -5.81
C LYS A 279 10.01 -30.36 -7.14
N MET A 280 10.47 -29.69 -8.21
CA MET A 280 10.58 -30.29 -9.54
C MET A 280 11.65 -31.40 -9.60
N GLY A 281 12.61 -31.39 -8.67
CA GLY A 281 13.72 -32.33 -8.67
C GLY A 281 14.69 -32.14 -9.86
N ARG A 282 15.78 -32.91 -9.86
CA ARG A 282 16.70 -32.99 -10.99
C ARG A 282 16.18 -34.02 -11.97
N ARG A 283 15.82 -33.58 -13.17
CA ARG A 283 15.38 -34.47 -14.26
C ARG A 283 16.52 -35.41 -14.67
N THR A 284 16.17 -36.66 -14.94
CA THR A 284 17.11 -37.64 -15.49
C THR A 284 17.33 -37.39 -16.98
N LYS A 285 18.42 -37.90 -17.55
CA LYS A 285 18.70 -37.72 -18.99
C LYS A 285 17.66 -38.47 -19.84
N GLU A 286 17.18 -39.58 -19.31
CA GLU A 286 16.18 -40.46 -19.91
C GLU A 286 14.80 -39.76 -19.99
N GLU A 287 14.38 -39.07 -18.93
CA GLU A 287 13.15 -38.26 -18.92
C GLU A 287 13.19 -37.11 -19.94
N ILE A 288 14.33 -36.42 -20.02
CA ILE A 288 14.51 -35.32 -20.98
C ILE A 288 14.44 -35.86 -22.42
N ALA A 289 15.10 -36.98 -22.70
CA ALA A 289 15.07 -37.59 -24.03
C ALA A 289 13.68 -38.09 -24.42
N GLN A 290 12.90 -38.61 -23.48
CA GLN A 290 11.51 -39.01 -23.70
C GLN A 290 10.60 -37.81 -23.96
N ASP A 291 10.72 -36.75 -23.17
CA ASP A 291 9.97 -35.51 -23.37
C ASP A 291 10.30 -34.89 -24.74
N GLU A 292 11.58 -34.87 -25.14
CA GLU A 292 12.01 -34.40 -26.47
C GLU A 292 11.46 -35.26 -27.61
N ALA A 293 11.47 -36.60 -27.46
CA ALA A 293 10.89 -37.52 -28.44
C ALA A 293 9.37 -37.36 -28.59
N LEU A 294 8.68 -36.94 -27.54
CA LEU A 294 7.24 -36.63 -27.53
C LEU A 294 6.93 -35.18 -27.93
N GLY A 295 7.95 -34.35 -28.19
CA GLY A 295 7.80 -32.93 -28.50
C GLY A 295 7.30 -32.08 -27.32
N ILE A 296 7.39 -32.59 -26.09
CA ILE A 296 6.93 -31.94 -24.86
C ILE A 296 8.05 -31.06 -24.32
N LYS A 297 7.94 -29.74 -24.53
CA LYS A 297 8.84 -28.78 -23.87
C LYS A 297 8.30 -28.40 -22.50
N ARG A 298 8.76 -29.07 -21.44
CA ARG A 298 8.40 -28.70 -20.06
C ARG A 298 9.05 -27.38 -19.66
N MET A 299 8.26 -26.54 -19.01
CA MET A 299 8.75 -25.25 -18.50
C MET A 299 9.76 -25.46 -17.37
N ASN A 300 10.74 -24.58 -17.32
CA ASN A 300 11.62 -24.47 -16.15
C ASN A 300 10.94 -23.64 -15.06
N ALA A 301 11.39 -23.77 -13.80
CA ALA A 301 10.82 -23.00 -12.68
C ALA A 301 10.75 -21.48 -12.93
N ASP A 302 11.76 -20.91 -13.60
CA ASP A 302 11.76 -19.49 -13.96
C ASP A 302 10.72 -19.14 -15.05
N GLU A 303 10.42 -20.06 -15.96
CA GLU A 303 9.40 -19.90 -17.01
C GLU A 303 7.98 -20.08 -16.44
N GLU A 304 7.80 -21.06 -15.56
CA GLU A 304 6.53 -21.28 -14.86
C GLU A 304 6.20 -20.10 -13.94
N LEU A 305 7.16 -19.60 -13.17
CA LEU A 305 6.99 -18.38 -12.37
C LEU A 305 6.62 -17.19 -13.26
N ALA A 306 7.30 -17.02 -14.39
CA ALA A 306 7.00 -15.94 -15.33
C ALA A 306 5.56 -16.02 -15.86
N GLN A 307 5.09 -17.22 -16.20
CA GLN A 307 3.71 -17.45 -16.64
C GLN A 307 2.69 -17.13 -15.53
N GLN A 308 2.93 -17.61 -14.30
CA GLN A 308 2.05 -17.37 -13.15
C GLN A 308 1.94 -15.87 -12.81
N MET A 309 3.03 -15.12 -12.96
CA MET A 309 3.09 -13.69 -12.68
C MET A 309 2.66 -12.80 -13.85
N GLY A 310 2.44 -13.36 -15.04
CA GLY A 310 2.18 -12.58 -16.26
C GLY A 310 3.39 -11.72 -16.69
N GLU A 311 4.61 -12.15 -16.36
CA GLU A 311 5.85 -11.46 -16.67
C GLU A 311 6.70 -12.25 -17.67
N SER A 312 7.71 -11.60 -18.26
CA SER A 312 8.69 -12.32 -19.10
C SER A 312 9.73 -13.05 -18.23
N PRO A 313 10.26 -14.22 -18.65
CA PRO A 313 11.36 -14.89 -17.94
C PRO A 313 12.57 -13.98 -17.74
N ALA A 314 12.84 -13.09 -18.71
CA ALA A 314 13.90 -12.08 -18.59
C ALA A 314 13.65 -11.08 -17.46
N THR A 315 12.38 -10.72 -17.19
CA THR A 315 12.02 -9.85 -16.06
C THR A 315 12.28 -10.56 -14.73
N ILE A 316 11.85 -11.81 -14.59
CA ILE A 316 12.13 -12.62 -13.39
C ILE A 316 13.64 -12.70 -13.12
N GLN A 317 14.45 -12.99 -14.15
CA GLN A 317 15.91 -13.01 -14.00
C GLN A 317 16.49 -11.66 -13.61
N ARG A 318 15.98 -10.54 -14.16
CA ARG A 318 16.44 -9.20 -13.79
C ARG A 318 16.24 -8.94 -12.31
N TYR A 319 15.02 -9.20 -11.81
CA TYR A 319 14.71 -9.06 -10.38
C TYR A 319 15.62 -9.96 -9.53
N LYS A 320 15.77 -11.24 -9.85
CA LYS A 320 16.67 -12.14 -9.12
C LYS A 320 18.12 -11.65 -9.11
N THR A 321 18.57 -11.02 -10.19
CA THR A 321 19.92 -10.47 -10.28
C THR A 321 20.13 -9.33 -9.29
N LEU A 322 19.10 -8.53 -8.97
CA LEU A 322 19.18 -7.45 -7.97
C LEU A 322 19.64 -7.93 -6.59
N ASN A 323 19.38 -9.18 -6.22
CA ASN A 323 19.85 -9.75 -4.95
C ASN A 323 21.39 -9.78 -4.82
N LYS A 324 22.13 -9.58 -5.93
CA LYS A 324 23.60 -9.48 -5.96
C LYS A 324 24.13 -8.06 -5.71
N LEU A 325 23.24 -7.06 -5.60
CA LEU A 325 23.62 -5.69 -5.27
C LEU A 325 24.13 -5.61 -3.83
N VAL A 326 25.08 -4.70 -3.58
CA VAL A 326 25.43 -4.29 -2.21
C VAL A 326 24.26 -3.56 -1.53
N PRO A 327 24.11 -3.63 -0.19
CA PRO A 327 22.96 -3.05 0.53
C PRO A 327 22.65 -1.60 0.17
N GLU A 328 23.67 -0.74 0.10
CA GLU A 328 23.53 0.68 -0.27
C GLU A 328 22.85 0.89 -1.63
N LEU A 329 23.13 0.02 -2.60
CA LEU A 329 22.48 0.09 -3.92
C LEU A 329 21.10 -0.58 -3.92
N GLN A 330 20.84 -1.55 -3.05
CA GLN A 330 19.51 -2.13 -2.87
C GLN A 330 18.53 -1.05 -2.37
N ASP A 331 18.95 -0.25 -1.39
CA ASP A 331 18.14 0.83 -0.83
C ASP A 331 17.80 1.88 -1.90
N LEU A 332 18.75 2.26 -2.75
CA LEU A 332 18.51 3.19 -3.86
C LEU A 332 17.55 2.63 -4.93
N VAL A 333 17.49 1.30 -5.10
CA VAL A 333 16.52 0.65 -5.98
C VAL A 333 15.13 0.66 -5.34
N ASP A 334 15.03 0.40 -4.03
CA ASP A 334 13.76 0.45 -3.30
C ASP A 334 13.17 1.86 -3.21
N GLU A 335 14.02 2.89 -3.08
CA GLU A 335 13.63 4.30 -3.16
C GLU A 335 13.24 4.75 -4.58
N GLY A 336 13.44 3.90 -5.60
CA GLY A 336 13.16 4.21 -7.00
C GLY A 336 14.17 5.17 -7.66
N LYS A 337 15.28 5.50 -7.00
CA LYS A 337 16.36 6.32 -7.57
C LYS A 337 17.13 5.57 -8.66
N ILE A 338 17.31 4.26 -8.49
CA ILE A 338 17.91 3.38 -9.48
C ILE A 338 16.79 2.54 -10.13
N PRO A 339 16.54 2.69 -11.46
CA PRO A 339 15.61 1.82 -12.16
C PRO A 339 16.05 0.35 -12.10
N VAL A 340 15.09 -0.58 -11.99
CA VAL A 340 15.34 -2.04 -11.91
C VAL A 340 16.29 -2.55 -13.00
N ASN A 341 16.16 -2.06 -14.23
CA ASN A 341 17.03 -2.47 -15.34
C ASN A 341 18.49 -2.05 -15.10
N THR A 342 18.69 -0.79 -14.68
CA THR A 342 20.01 -0.23 -14.35
C THR A 342 20.61 -0.97 -13.15
N GLY A 343 19.82 -1.22 -12.10
CA GLY A 343 20.23 -1.99 -10.93
C GLY A 343 20.66 -3.41 -11.31
N ALA A 344 19.92 -4.08 -12.19
CA ALA A 344 20.25 -5.43 -12.63
C ALA A 344 21.55 -5.48 -13.46
N ASP A 345 21.88 -4.42 -14.21
CA ASP A 345 23.16 -4.32 -14.91
C ASP A 345 24.32 -4.08 -13.94
N ILE A 346 24.14 -3.18 -12.95
CA ILE A 346 25.14 -2.91 -11.89
C ILE A 346 25.39 -4.15 -11.03
N ALA A 347 24.34 -4.94 -10.76
CA ALA A 347 24.42 -6.17 -9.97
C ALA A 347 25.31 -7.27 -10.58
N GLN A 348 25.66 -7.15 -11.86
CA GLN A 348 26.59 -8.06 -12.54
C GLN A 348 28.06 -7.64 -12.43
N MET A 349 28.33 -6.46 -11.86
CA MET A 349 29.68 -6.00 -11.53
C MET A 349 30.20 -6.69 -10.27
N LYS A 350 31.52 -6.64 -10.03
CA LYS A 350 32.11 -7.22 -8.82
C LYS A 350 31.68 -6.43 -7.57
N PRO A 351 31.50 -7.07 -6.40
CA PRO A 351 31.07 -6.37 -5.19
C PRO A 351 31.95 -5.18 -4.78
N LYS A 352 33.27 -5.25 -5.03
CA LYS A 352 34.19 -4.13 -4.75
C LYS A 352 33.92 -2.91 -5.63
N GLU A 353 33.61 -3.13 -6.91
CA GLU A 353 33.30 -2.06 -7.88
C GLU A 353 31.95 -1.43 -7.59
N GLN A 354 30.97 -2.24 -7.16
CA GLN A 354 29.66 -1.75 -6.73
C GLN A 354 29.75 -0.80 -5.53
N LYS A 355 30.63 -1.09 -4.55
CA LYS A 355 30.86 -0.18 -3.41
C LYS A 355 31.43 1.17 -3.85
N VAL A 356 32.44 1.14 -4.74
CA VAL A 356 33.01 2.39 -5.30
C VAL A 356 31.95 3.19 -6.05
N LEU A 357 31.05 2.51 -6.78
CA LEU A 357 29.93 3.17 -7.44
C LEU A 357 28.93 3.77 -6.45
N ALA A 358 28.60 3.05 -5.37
CA ALA A 358 27.73 3.56 -4.32
C ALA A 358 28.31 4.81 -3.65
N ASP A 359 29.61 4.80 -3.32
CA ASP A 359 30.34 5.95 -2.79
C ASP A 359 30.29 7.15 -3.75
N ALA A 360 30.46 6.91 -5.05
CA ALA A 360 30.39 7.96 -6.08
C ALA A 360 28.98 8.54 -6.21
N ILE A 361 27.95 7.69 -6.22
CA ILE A 361 26.53 8.10 -6.25
C ILE A 361 26.20 8.96 -5.02
N GLN A 362 26.69 8.58 -3.84
CA GLN A 362 26.44 9.34 -2.62
C GLN A 362 27.13 10.72 -2.64
N LYS A 363 28.35 10.81 -3.18
CA LYS A 363 29.12 12.06 -3.27
C LYS A 363 28.53 13.03 -4.29
N GLU A 364 28.12 12.53 -5.45
CA GLU A 364 27.65 13.36 -6.57
C GLU A 364 26.12 13.49 -6.63
N ALA A 365 25.40 12.76 -5.76
CA ALA A 365 23.94 12.69 -5.71
C ALA A 365 23.28 12.36 -7.07
N LYS A 366 23.99 11.61 -7.92
CA LYS A 366 23.58 11.27 -9.28
C LYS A 366 23.64 9.77 -9.51
N VAL A 367 22.72 9.25 -10.30
CA VAL A 367 22.68 7.83 -10.67
C VAL A 367 23.18 7.66 -12.10
N PRO A 368 24.00 6.63 -12.41
CA PRO A 368 24.43 6.37 -13.77
C PRO A 368 23.23 6.08 -14.68
N SER A 369 23.28 6.59 -15.91
CA SER A 369 22.27 6.24 -16.92
C SER A 369 22.32 4.75 -17.26
N GLY A 370 21.21 4.20 -17.76
CA GLY A 370 21.16 2.79 -18.16
C GLY A 370 22.19 2.41 -19.25
N THR A 371 22.60 3.36 -20.11
CA THR A 371 23.68 3.14 -21.08
C THR A 371 25.04 3.01 -20.39
N LYS A 372 25.35 3.94 -19.47
CA LYS A 372 26.59 3.90 -18.69
C LYS A 372 26.66 2.65 -17.80
N ALA A 373 25.57 2.25 -17.17
CA ALA A 373 25.53 1.01 -16.38
C ALA A 373 25.83 -0.25 -17.22
N LYS A 374 25.36 -0.31 -18.47
CA LYS A 374 25.72 -1.40 -19.40
C LYS A 374 27.18 -1.39 -19.80
N GLU A 375 27.77 -0.22 -20.00
CA GLU A 375 29.21 -0.07 -20.28
C GLU A 375 30.04 -0.54 -19.09
N LEU A 376 29.72 -0.06 -17.87
CA LEU A 376 30.37 -0.49 -16.63
C LEU A 376 30.32 -2.01 -16.44
N LYS A 377 29.15 -2.62 -16.69
CA LYS A 377 28.98 -4.07 -16.65
C LYS A 377 29.91 -4.79 -17.63
N LYS A 378 29.99 -4.33 -18.89
CA LYS A 378 30.87 -4.94 -19.91
C LYS A 378 32.33 -4.82 -19.52
N GLU A 379 32.76 -3.66 -19.03
CA GLU A 379 34.15 -3.44 -18.61
C GLU A 379 34.52 -4.23 -17.35
N SER A 380 33.59 -4.37 -16.41
CA SER A 380 33.76 -5.21 -15.22
C SER A 380 33.97 -6.68 -15.60
N GLN A 381 33.14 -7.20 -16.52
CA GLN A 381 33.25 -8.56 -17.05
C GLN A 381 34.54 -8.77 -17.85
N ALA A 382 35.01 -7.75 -18.56
CA ALA A 382 36.29 -7.76 -19.26
C ALA A 382 37.50 -7.58 -18.32
N GLY A 383 37.30 -7.25 -17.05
CA GLY A 383 38.37 -7.00 -16.08
C GLY A 383 39.14 -5.69 -16.29
N SER A 384 38.65 -4.79 -17.15
CA SER A 384 39.30 -3.52 -17.51
C SER A 384 38.69 -2.30 -16.83
N LEU A 385 37.76 -2.51 -15.88
CA LEU A 385 37.08 -1.45 -15.16
C LEU A 385 38.00 -0.82 -14.10
N THR A 386 38.27 0.48 -14.23
CA THR A 386 39.05 1.27 -13.26
C THR A 386 38.12 2.12 -12.39
N THR A 387 38.59 2.48 -11.20
CA THR A 387 37.84 3.34 -10.26
C THR A 387 37.51 4.71 -10.87
N GLU A 388 38.40 5.27 -11.68
CA GLU A 388 38.18 6.54 -12.38
C GLU A 388 37.00 6.48 -13.34
N LYS A 389 36.86 5.37 -14.09
CA LYS A 389 35.73 5.18 -15.01
C LYS A 389 34.40 5.05 -14.29
N ILE A 390 34.40 4.42 -13.11
CA ILE A 390 33.21 4.33 -12.25
C ILE A 390 32.76 5.73 -11.82
N VAL A 391 33.69 6.58 -11.38
CA VAL A 391 33.38 7.97 -10.99
C VAL A 391 32.90 8.79 -12.19
N GLN A 392 33.57 8.68 -13.35
CA GLN A 392 33.12 9.35 -14.59
C GLN A 392 31.72 8.92 -15.05
N ALA A 393 31.28 7.71 -14.70
CA ALA A 393 29.94 7.27 -15.02
C ALA A 393 28.87 8.07 -14.25
N VAL A 394 29.20 8.53 -13.05
CA VAL A 394 28.33 9.33 -12.21
C VAL A 394 28.52 10.83 -12.45
N ALA A 395 29.71 11.23 -12.93
CA ALA A 395 30.11 12.63 -13.10
C ALA A 395 29.06 13.51 -13.85
N PRO A 396 28.95 14.80 -13.46
CA PRO A 396 28.13 15.76 -14.17
C PRO A 396 28.55 15.84 -15.64
N THR A 397 27.56 15.96 -16.53
CA THR A 397 27.89 16.09 -17.95
C THR A 397 28.46 17.48 -18.24
N LYS A 398 29.27 17.65 -19.28
CA LYS A 398 29.77 18.99 -19.71
C LYS A 398 28.65 20.03 -19.91
N ARG A 399 27.42 19.59 -20.20
CA ARG A 399 26.22 20.43 -20.36
C ARG A 399 25.60 20.86 -19.03
N GLU A 400 25.86 20.12 -17.95
CA GLU A 400 25.52 20.49 -16.57
C GLU A 400 26.61 21.37 -15.95
N GLU A 401 27.88 21.12 -16.28
CA GLU A 401 29.00 21.98 -15.90
C GLU A 401 28.93 23.35 -16.62
N MET A 402 28.47 23.36 -17.87
CA MET A 402 28.29 24.56 -18.69
C MET A 402 26.89 24.57 -19.32
N PRO A 403 25.84 24.91 -18.56
CA PRO A 403 24.50 25.04 -19.12
C PRO A 403 24.50 26.12 -20.21
N PRO A 404 23.95 25.84 -21.41
CA PRO A 404 23.87 26.84 -22.46
C PRO A 404 22.97 27.98 -21.98
N LEU A 405 23.55 29.18 -21.88
CA LEU A 405 22.84 30.41 -21.53
C LEU A 405 21.94 30.82 -22.71
N LYS A 406 20.74 30.22 -22.79
CA LYS A 406 19.69 30.66 -23.70
C LYS A 406 18.71 31.54 -22.94
N VAL A 407 18.79 32.85 -23.18
CA VAL A 407 17.87 33.84 -22.60
C VAL A 407 16.95 34.32 -23.71
N THR A 408 15.64 34.16 -23.52
CA THR A 408 14.61 34.78 -24.36
C THR A 408 14.06 35.97 -23.58
N MET A 409 14.19 37.18 -24.13
CA MET A 409 13.61 38.39 -23.54
C MET A 409 12.41 38.83 -24.38
N LEU A 410 11.31 39.19 -23.71
CA LEU A 410 10.10 39.68 -24.37
C LEU A 410 10.18 41.21 -24.53
N GLU A 411 9.37 41.75 -25.45
CA GLU A 411 9.36 43.20 -25.73
C GLU A 411 8.96 44.03 -24.49
N GLU A 412 8.02 43.51 -23.69
CA GLU A 412 7.55 44.15 -22.45
C GLU A 412 8.68 44.35 -21.43
N ASP A 413 9.63 43.42 -21.35
CA ASP A 413 10.78 43.50 -20.44
C ASP A 413 11.85 44.48 -20.93
N LEU A 414 11.93 44.69 -22.25
CA LEU A 414 12.96 45.50 -22.89
C LEU A 414 12.54 46.97 -23.06
N ARG A 415 11.24 47.22 -23.27
CA ARG A 415 10.67 48.55 -23.50
C ARG A 415 10.99 49.58 -22.40
N PRO A 416 11.04 49.24 -21.10
CA PRO A 416 11.44 50.17 -20.04
C PRO A 416 12.89 50.65 -20.16
N PHE A 417 13.78 49.84 -20.73
CA PHE A 417 15.20 50.15 -20.89
C PHE A 417 15.55 50.76 -22.25
N PHE A 418 14.68 50.54 -23.26
CA PHE A 418 14.82 51.07 -24.61
C PHE A 418 13.54 51.82 -25.03
N PRO A 419 13.33 53.06 -24.56
CA PRO A 419 12.07 53.80 -24.72
C PRO A 419 11.82 54.29 -26.16
N ASP A 420 12.85 54.34 -27.02
CA ASP A 420 12.71 54.73 -28.42
C ASP A 420 11.98 53.65 -29.22
N LYS A 421 10.96 54.05 -30.00
CA LYS A 421 10.13 53.16 -30.83
C LYS A 421 10.87 52.65 -32.07
N ARG A 422 12.04 53.23 -32.40
CA ARG A 422 12.86 52.86 -33.55
C ARG A 422 14.02 51.93 -33.20
N THR A 423 14.20 51.56 -31.94
CA THR A 423 15.30 50.68 -31.50
C THR A 423 15.18 49.29 -32.12
N THR A 424 16.25 48.81 -32.73
CA THR A 424 16.28 47.50 -33.38
C THR A 424 16.84 46.42 -32.46
N ILE A 425 16.62 45.13 -32.80
CA ILE A 425 17.15 43.99 -32.03
C ILE A 425 18.69 44.05 -31.85
N PRO A 426 19.50 44.41 -32.88
CA PRO A 426 20.93 44.66 -32.71
C PRO A 426 21.26 45.74 -31.67
N ASP A 427 20.55 46.87 -31.68
CA ASP A 427 20.80 48.00 -30.76
C ASP A 427 20.51 47.58 -29.31
N VAL A 428 19.43 46.82 -29.10
CA VAL A 428 19.10 46.23 -27.79
C VAL A 428 20.20 45.29 -27.32
N LYS A 429 20.69 44.39 -28.19
CA LYS A 429 21.77 43.47 -27.85
C LYS A 429 23.05 44.21 -27.47
N GLN A 430 23.41 45.25 -28.22
CA GLN A 430 24.58 46.06 -27.94
C GLN A 430 24.44 46.80 -26.59
N GLY A 431 23.30 47.44 -26.35
CA GLY A 431 23.02 48.14 -25.09
C GLY A 431 23.08 47.20 -23.87
N ILE A 432 22.53 45.99 -23.98
CA ILE A 432 22.61 44.99 -22.91
C ILE A 432 24.07 44.58 -22.64
N LEU A 433 24.85 44.33 -23.68
CA LEU A 433 26.26 43.92 -23.55
C LEU A 433 27.13 45.03 -22.95
N GLU A 434 26.91 46.28 -23.34
CA GLU A 434 27.61 47.44 -22.78
C GLU A 434 27.23 47.67 -21.31
N GLY A 435 25.95 47.56 -20.97
CA GLY A 435 25.47 47.63 -19.59
C GLY A 435 26.07 46.53 -18.69
N LEU A 436 26.18 45.29 -19.20
CA LEU A 436 26.82 44.19 -18.49
C LEU A 436 28.32 44.42 -18.28
N LYS A 437 29.05 44.95 -19.27
CA LYS A 437 30.47 45.33 -19.13
C LYS A 437 30.65 46.42 -18.06
N LEU A 438 29.83 47.47 -18.09
CA LEU A 438 29.85 48.52 -17.07
C LEU A 438 29.60 47.94 -15.67
N ARG A 439 28.60 47.06 -15.51
CA ARG A 439 28.33 46.38 -14.24
C ARG A 439 29.51 45.54 -13.75
N GLN A 440 30.19 44.81 -14.63
CA GLN A 440 31.39 44.03 -14.28
C GLN A 440 32.52 44.93 -13.77
N THR A 441 32.82 46.02 -14.48
CA THR A 441 33.87 46.97 -14.05
C THR A 441 33.55 47.62 -12.71
N VAL A 442 32.28 47.94 -12.43
CA VAL A 442 31.85 48.46 -11.12
C VAL A 442 32.00 47.42 -10.02
N MET A 443 31.61 46.16 -10.28
CA MET A 443 31.76 45.06 -9.31
C MET A 443 33.24 44.76 -9.00
N GLU A 444 34.13 44.81 -9.99
CA GLU A 444 35.57 44.65 -9.80
C GLU A 444 36.15 45.79 -8.96
N ARG A 445 35.77 47.03 -9.25
CA ARG A 445 36.16 48.20 -8.45
C ARG A 445 35.65 48.10 -7.01
N GLN A 446 34.43 47.60 -6.80
CA GLN A 446 33.88 47.38 -5.45
C GLN A 446 34.62 46.26 -4.70
N LYS A 447 34.94 45.15 -5.38
CA LYS A 447 35.77 44.07 -4.82
C LYS A 447 37.18 44.57 -4.46
N ALA A 448 37.81 45.37 -5.31
CA ALA A 448 39.11 45.96 -5.06
C ALA A 448 39.09 46.93 -3.86
N LYS A 449 38.06 47.79 -3.76
CA LYS A 449 37.87 48.67 -2.59
C LYS A 449 37.59 47.89 -1.30
N ALA A 450 36.81 46.81 -1.35
CA ALA A 450 36.55 45.95 -0.20
C ALA A 450 37.80 45.17 0.25
N ALA A 451 38.65 44.76 -0.68
CA ALA A 451 39.94 44.15 -0.38
C ALA A 451 40.92 45.16 0.25
N ALA A 452 40.98 46.39 -0.27
CA ALA A 452 41.79 47.47 0.29
C ALA A 452 41.31 47.95 1.68
N GLY A 453 39.99 47.97 1.92
CA GLY A 453 39.43 48.30 3.24
C GLY A 453 39.70 47.23 4.31
N LYS A 454 39.83 45.95 3.90
CA LYS A 454 40.24 44.85 4.79
C LYS A 454 41.72 44.89 5.15
N THR A 455 42.60 45.38 4.26
CA THR A 455 44.03 45.55 4.57
C THR A 455 44.28 46.76 5.46
N VAL A 456 43.54 47.87 5.31
CA VAL A 456 43.66 49.06 6.17
C VAL A 456 43.15 48.79 7.60
N LYS A 457 42.01 48.09 7.78
CA LYS A 457 41.51 47.72 9.13
C LYS A 457 42.41 46.74 9.89
N LYS A 458 43.33 46.04 9.22
CA LYS A 458 44.30 45.15 9.86
C LYS A 458 45.55 45.89 10.35
N ALA A 459 45.75 47.14 9.90
CA ALA A 459 46.91 47.98 10.26
C ALA A 459 46.63 48.97 11.41
N GLU A 460 45.37 49.22 11.77
CA GLU A 460 44.97 50.22 12.79
C GLU A 460 44.66 49.66 14.19
N THR A 461 45.01 48.41 14.50
CA THR A 461 45.04 47.95 15.91
C THR A 461 46.35 48.44 16.55
N PRO A 462 46.34 49.42 17.47
CA PRO A 462 47.54 49.80 18.20
C PRO A 462 47.72 48.77 19.32
N THR A 463 48.81 48.03 19.26
CA THR A 463 49.31 47.23 20.38
C THR A 463 49.57 48.16 21.56
N ARG A 464 48.84 47.96 22.67
CA ARG A 464 49.10 48.61 23.95
C ARG A 464 49.50 47.57 24.99
#